data_AF-U2EUV5-F1
#
_entry.id   AF-U2EUV5-F1
#
_cell.length_a   1.000
_cell.length_b   1.000
_cell.length_c   1.000
_cell.angle_alpha   90.00
_cell.angle_beta   90.00
_cell.angle_gamma   90.00
#
_symmetry.space_group_name_H-M   'P 1'
#
loop_
_entity.id
_entity.type
_entity.pdbx_description
1 polymer ?
#
loop_
_entity_poly.entity_id
_entity_poly.type
_entity_poly.pdbx_seq_one_letter_code
_entity_poly.pdbx_strand_id
1 'polypeptide(L)'
;MISSISAYFMQAYGIIIDKGMLLNVLHTDTREAFSYFNASLVLWLIFVTILPCVYVALVKISYGSFKNALRSRVKITLSTLVSAAIIFALMSKIFIPFFKEPQRLNHKRLTPILSYLLWHKISKVFGTKTAPFYLRGR
;
A
#
# COMPACT_ATOMS: atom_id res chain seq x y z
N MET A 1 -0.49 -3.01 -16.97
CA MET A 1 -0.14 -4.43 -17.19
C MET A 1 1.18 -4.80 -16.50
N ILE A 2 2.33 -4.23 -16.88
CA ILE A 2 3.66 -4.58 -16.33
C ILE A 2 3.70 -4.52 -14.79
N SER A 3 3.18 -3.45 -14.20
CA SER A 3 3.13 -3.30 -12.73
C SER A 3 2.33 -4.41 -12.02
N SER A 4 1.25 -4.93 -12.62
CA SER A 4 0.48 -6.03 -12.03
C SER A 4 1.22 -7.36 -12.10
N ILE A 5 1.99 -7.58 -13.17
CA ILE A 5 2.83 -8.78 -13.32
C ILE A 5 3.91 -8.75 -12.25
N SER A 6 4.61 -7.61 -12.14
CA SER A 6 5.60 -7.38 -11.08
C SER A 6 5.03 -7.59 -9.67
N ALA A 7 3.85 -7.03 -9.39
CA ALA A 7 3.18 -7.19 -8.09
C ALA A 7 2.82 -8.66 -7.79
N TYR A 8 2.37 -9.42 -8.80
CA TYR A 8 2.12 -10.85 -8.65
C TYR A 8 3.39 -11.61 -8.26
N PHE A 9 4.51 -11.35 -8.94
CA PHE A 9 5.78 -12.00 -8.61
C PHE A 9 6.30 -11.63 -7.21
N MET A 10 6.13 -10.36 -6.81
CA MET A 10 6.46 -9.93 -5.45
C MET A 10 5.59 -10.61 -4.39
N GLN A 11 4.29 -10.79 -4.66
CA GLN A 11 3.35 -11.33 -3.68
C GLN A 11 3.33 -12.87 -3.62
N ALA A 12 3.37 -13.54 -4.78
CA ALA A 12 3.27 -14.99 -4.86
C ALA A 12 4.61 -15.68 -4.60
N TYR A 13 5.72 -15.08 -5.04
CA TYR A 13 7.05 -15.67 -4.95
C TYR A 13 8.00 -14.91 -4.00
N GLY A 14 7.56 -13.79 -3.43
CA GLY A 14 8.40 -12.99 -2.52
C GLY A 14 9.60 -12.33 -3.21
N ILE A 15 9.61 -12.28 -4.54
CA ILE A 15 10.75 -11.81 -5.33
C ILE A 15 10.85 -10.29 -5.21
N ILE A 16 12.04 -9.78 -4.86
CA ILE A 16 12.31 -8.33 -4.86
C ILE A 16 12.91 -7.98 -6.23
N ILE A 17 12.22 -7.11 -6.98
CA ILE A 17 12.66 -6.67 -8.31
C ILE A 17 13.84 -5.72 -8.15
N ASP A 18 15.05 -6.24 -8.35
CA ASP A 18 16.29 -5.48 -8.39
C ASP A 18 17.00 -5.66 -9.75
N LYS A 19 18.18 -5.03 -9.89
CA LYS A 19 18.97 -5.14 -11.14
C LYS A 19 19.41 -6.58 -11.41
N GLY A 20 19.74 -7.34 -10.36
CA GLY A 20 20.19 -8.74 -10.49
C GLY A 20 19.08 -9.65 -10.99
N MET A 21 17.87 -9.50 -10.45
CA MET A 21 16.69 -10.24 -10.89
C MET A 21 16.32 -9.90 -12.34
N LEU A 22 16.42 -8.63 -12.74
CA LEU A 22 16.22 -8.25 -14.15
C LEU A 22 17.25 -8.92 -15.07
N LEU A 23 18.52 -8.96 -14.67
CA LEU A 23 19.57 -9.61 -15.45
C LEU A 23 19.35 -11.13 -15.54
N ASN A 24 18.92 -11.76 -14.44
CA ASN A 24 18.57 -13.17 -14.42
C ASN A 24 17.40 -13.46 -15.36
N VAL A 25 16.34 -12.64 -15.35
CA VAL A 25 15.21 -12.81 -16.27
C VAL A 25 15.63 -12.65 -17.73
N LEU A 26 16.58 -11.75 -18.02
CA LEU A 26 17.12 -11.58 -19.39
C LEU A 26 18.00 -12.74 -19.83
N HIS A 27 18.68 -13.42 -18.91
CA HIS A 27 19.58 -14.55 -19.18
C HIS A 27 18.92 -15.93 -18.97
N THR A 28 17.69 -15.97 -18.45
CA THR A 28 16.98 -17.21 -18.12
C THR A 28 16.50 -17.95 -19.38
N ASP A 29 16.66 -19.27 -19.36
CA ASP A 29 16.11 -20.16 -20.37
C ASP A 29 14.57 -20.17 -20.35
N THR A 30 13.97 -20.15 -21.54
CA THR A 30 12.51 -20.18 -21.73
C THR A 30 11.83 -21.34 -20.99
N ARG A 31 12.54 -22.48 -20.81
CA ARG A 31 12.05 -23.66 -20.12
C ARG A 31 11.85 -23.45 -18.61
N GLU A 32 12.68 -22.64 -17.97
CA GLU A 32 12.50 -22.25 -16.57
C GLU A 32 11.40 -21.19 -16.42
N ALA A 33 11.32 -20.25 -17.37
CA ALA A 33 10.29 -19.20 -17.38
C ALA A 33 8.85 -19.78 -17.45
N PHE A 34 8.64 -20.84 -18.23
CA PHE A 34 7.32 -21.50 -18.33
C PHE A 34 6.90 -22.22 -17.05
N SER A 35 7.84 -22.62 -16.18
CA SER A 35 7.52 -23.23 -14.87
C SER A 35 6.80 -22.26 -13.93
N TYR A 36 7.03 -20.95 -14.10
CA TYR A 36 6.34 -19.90 -13.35
C TYR A 36 4.93 -19.61 -13.87
N PHE A 37 4.56 -20.15 -15.03
CA PHE A 37 3.23 -19.96 -15.59
C PHE A 37 2.23 -20.92 -14.94
N ASN A 38 1.36 -20.39 -14.10
CA ASN A 38 0.35 -21.17 -13.38
C ASN A 38 -1.05 -20.55 -13.57
N ALA A 39 -2.11 -21.33 -13.37
CA ALA A 39 -3.50 -20.90 -13.46
C ALA A 39 -3.80 -19.70 -12.54
N SER A 40 -3.15 -19.65 -11.37
CA SER A 40 -3.24 -18.52 -10.44
C SER A 40 -2.74 -17.20 -11.02
N LEU A 41 -1.70 -17.22 -11.86
CA LEU A 41 -1.19 -16.03 -12.55
C LEU A 41 -2.19 -15.53 -13.58
N VAL A 42 -2.82 -16.44 -14.33
CA VAL A 42 -3.85 -16.10 -15.30
C VAL A 42 -5.06 -15.47 -14.62
N LEU A 43 -5.52 -16.06 -13.52
CA LEU A 43 -6.65 -15.56 -12.74
C LEU A 43 -6.33 -14.15 -12.18
N TRP A 44 -5.13 -13.97 -11.62
CA TRP A 44 -4.65 -12.65 -11.18
C TRP A 44 -4.67 -11.61 -12.29
N LEU A 45 -4.17 -11.93 -13.48
CA LEU A 45 -4.17 -11.01 -14.62
C LEU A 45 -5.60 -10.65 -15.06
N ILE A 46 -6.53 -11.59 -15.06
CA ILE A 46 -7.91 -11.31 -15.44
C ILE A 46 -8.53 -10.29 -14.47
N PHE A 47 -8.44 -10.55 -13.17
CA PHE A 47 -9.08 -9.70 -12.16
C PHE A 47 -8.36 -8.36 -11.93
N VAL A 48 -7.03 -8.37 -11.89
CA VAL A 48 -6.24 -7.18 -11.50
C VAL A 48 -5.76 -6.38 -12.70
N THR A 49 -5.64 -7.00 -13.89
CA THR A 49 -5.19 -6.30 -15.10
C THR A 49 -6.32 -6.07 -16.10
N ILE A 50 -7.02 -7.12 -16.53
CA ILE A 50 -8.01 -7.00 -17.61
C ILE A 50 -9.24 -6.22 -17.14
N LEU A 51 -9.79 -6.56 -15.98
CA LEU A 51 -10.97 -5.88 -15.42
C LEU A 51 -10.81 -4.35 -15.34
N PRO A 52 -9.76 -3.78 -14.72
CA PRO A 52 -9.59 -2.32 -14.69
C PRO A 52 -9.24 -1.73 -16.06
N CYS A 53 -8.51 -2.46 -16.93
CA CYS A 53 -8.21 -1.98 -18.28
C CYS A 53 -9.48 -1.82 -19.12
N VAL A 54 -10.39 -2.80 -19.08
CA VAL A 54 -11.68 -2.73 -19.78
C VAL A 54 -12.54 -1.61 -19.19
N TYR A 55 -12.60 -1.49 -17.86
CA TYR A 55 -13.34 -0.41 -17.22
C TYR A 55 -12.86 0.97 -17.69
N VAL A 56 -11.55 1.21 -17.72
CA VAL A 56 -10.99 2.48 -18.21
C VAL A 56 -11.27 2.69 -19.70
N ALA A 57 -11.24 1.64 -20.51
CA ALA A 57 -11.54 1.72 -21.95
C ALA A 57 -13.01 2.07 -22.24
N LEU A 58 -13.94 1.63 -21.38
CA LEU A 58 -15.37 1.93 -21.50
C LEU A 58 -15.74 3.35 -21.01
N VAL A 59 -14.89 3.97 -20.20
CA VAL A 59 -15.13 5.33 -19.70
C VAL A 59 -14.96 6.34 -20.84
N LYS A 60 -16.08 6.90 -21.30
CA LYS A 60 -16.09 7.98 -22.28
C LYS A 60 -15.67 9.29 -21.61
N ILE A 61 -14.41 9.67 -21.79
CA ILE A 61 -13.86 10.89 -21.18
C ILE A 61 -14.31 12.11 -21.99
N SER A 62 -15.28 12.86 -21.46
CA SER A 62 -15.68 14.16 -22.00
C SER A 62 -14.71 15.24 -21.53
N TYR A 63 -13.73 15.59 -22.37
CA TYR A 63 -12.80 16.67 -22.08
C TYR A 63 -13.50 18.02 -22.31
N GLY A 64 -13.80 18.74 -21.22
CA GLY A 64 -14.20 20.15 -21.30
C GLY A 64 -13.06 21.05 -21.81
N SER A 65 -13.29 22.37 -21.84
CA SER A 65 -12.30 23.35 -22.31
C SER A 65 -10.89 23.13 -21.72
N PHE A 66 -9.86 23.12 -22.57
CA PHE A 66 -8.46 22.78 -22.26
C PHE A 66 -7.91 23.53 -21.02
N LYS A 67 -8.26 24.82 -20.87
CA LYS A 67 -7.84 25.64 -19.73
C LYS A 67 -8.45 25.16 -18.40
N ASN A 68 -9.72 24.76 -18.42
CA ASN A 68 -10.41 24.24 -17.24
C ASN A 68 -9.93 22.83 -16.88
N ALA A 69 -9.67 21.99 -17.89
CA ALA A 69 -9.10 20.67 -17.69
C ALA A 69 -7.70 20.74 -17.07
N LEU A 70 -6.85 21.66 -17.53
CA LEU A 70 -5.52 21.86 -16.96
C LEU A 70 -5.58 22.38 -15.51
N ARG A 71 -6.42 23.38 -15.24
CA ARG A 71 -6.60 23.92 -13.88
C ARG A 71 -7.14 22.86 -12.91
N SER A 72 -8.08 22.02 -13.35
CA SER A 72 -8.60 20.91 -12.58
C SER A 72 -7.51 19.89 -12.25
N ARG A 73 -6.72 19.46 -13.24
CA ARG A 73 -5.62 18.51 -13.04
C ARG A 73 -4.57 19.04 -12.07
N VAL A 74 -4.14 20.29 -12.23
CA VAL A 74 -3.18 20.94 -11.31
C VAL A 74 -3.73 20.99 -9.89
N LYS A 75 -5.01 21.35 -9.71
CA LYS A 75 -5.66 21.39 -8.40
C LYS A 75 -5.71 20.01 -7.74
N ILE A 76 -6.04 18.97 -8.51
CA ILE A 76 -6.08 17.58 -8.02
C ILE A 76 -4.67 17.14 -7.60
N THR A 77 -3.66 17.33 -8.46
CA THR A 77 -2.27 16.98 -8.15
C THR A 77 -1.80 17.68 -6.88
N LEU A 78 -2.02 18.99 -6.77
CA LEU A 78 -1.63 19.75 -5.60
C LEU A 78 -2.36 19.27 -4.34
N SER A 79 -3.66 19.02 -4.43
CA SER A 79 -4.46 18.49 -3.33
C SER A 79 -3.96 17.14 -2.85
N THR A 80 -3.66 16.22 -3.77
CA THR A 80 -3.11 14.89 -3.42
C THR A 80 -1.74 15.01 -2.77
N LEU A 81 -0.87 15.89 -3.28
CA LEU A 81 0.46 16.11 -2.72
C LEU A 81 0.39 16.71 -1.30
N VAL A 82 -0.48 17.70 -1.08
CA VAL A 82 -0.72 18.29 0.24
C VAL A 82 -1.27 17.25 1.21
N SER A 83 -2.24 16.44 0.79
CA SER A 83 -2.80 15.38 1.64
C SER A 83 -1.73 14.33 2.03
N ALA A 84 -0.88 13.93 1.08
CA ALA A 84 0.22 13.00 1.34
C ALA A 84 1.25 13.60 2.31
N ALA A 85 1.60 14.88 2.13
CA ALA A 85 2.53 15.59 3.02
C ALA A 85 1.96 15.74 4.44
N ILE A 86 0.66 16.02 4.59
CA ILE A 86 0.00 16.09 5.91
C ILE A 86 0.03 14.73 6.59
N ILE A 87 -0.35 13.65 5.90
CA ILE A 87 -0.29 12.28 6.44
C ILE A 87 1.13 11.95 6.88
N PHE A 88 2.12 12.28 6.06
CA PHE A 88 3.53 12.08 6.36
C PHE A 88 3.99 12.87 7.61
N ALA A 89 3.60 14.14 7.71
CA ALA A 89 3.96 14.98 8.85
C ALA A 89 3.33 14.46 10.16
N LEU A 90 2.07 14.04 10.12
CA LEU A 90 1.37 13.45 11.27
C LEU A 90 2.00 12.12 11.70
N MET A 91 2.43 11.30 10.74
CA MET A 91 3.06 10.00 10.96
C MET A 91 4.59 10.08 11.09
N SER A 92 5.17 11.28 11.11
CA SER A 92 6.63 11.49 11.11
C SER A 92 7.34 10.76 12.24
N LYS A 93 6.74 10.72 13.45
CA LYS A 93 7.31 9.99 14.60
C LYS A 93 7.46 8.49 14.35
N ILE A 94 6.59 7.91 13.55
CA ILE A 94 6.64 6.49 13.15
C ILE A 94 7.60 6.32 11.97
N PHE A 95 7.67 7.29 11.05
CA PHE A 95 8.42 7.20 9.80
C PHE A 95 9.93 7.49 9.92
N ILE A 96 10.33 8.46 10.75
CA ILE A 96 11.73 8.88 10.97
C ILE A 96 12.67 7.71 11.36
N PRO A 97 12.32 6.78 12.28
CA PRO A 97 13.20 5.67 12.62
C PRO A 97 13.45 4.71 11.45
N PHE A 98 12.50 4.49 10.53
CA PHE A 98 12.71 3.61 9.36
C PHE A 98 13.83 4.05 8.43
N PHE A 99 14.05 5.36 8.31
CA PHE A 99 15.08 5.94 7.44
C PHE A 99 16.43 6.04 8.14
N LYS A 100 16.42 6.12 9.47
CA LYS A 100 17.63 6.24 10.29
C LYS A 100 18.18 4.88 10.73
N GLU A 101 17.34 3.86 10.88
CA GLU A 101 17.75 2.54 11.32
C GLU A 101 18.22 1.66 10.15
N PRO A 102 19.33 0.91 10.30
CA PRO A 102 19.78 -0.02 9.28
C PRO A 102 18.75 -1.12 9.03
N GLN A 103 18.54 -1.45 7.75
CA GLN A 103 17.44 -2.25 7.20
C GLN A 103 17.16 -3.62 7.87
N ARG A 104 18.07 -4.14 8.70
CA ARG A 104 17.99 -5.46 9.32
C ARG A 104 17.03 -5.58 10.52
N LEU A 105 16.58 -4.47 11.12
CA LEU A 105 15.68 -4.50 12.29
C LEU A 105 14.22 -4.14 11.97
N ASN A 106 13.94 -3.67 10.74
CA ASN A 106 12.64 -3.10 10.35
C ASN A 106 11.48 -4.12 10.34
N HIS A 107 11.74 -5.39 10.00
CA HIS A 107 10.66 -6.38 9.87
C HIS A 107 10.06 -6.82 11.23
N LYS A 108 10.84 -6.79 12.32
CA LYS A 108 10.45 -7.39 13.61
C LYS A 108 9.86 -6.41 14.63
N ARG A 109 10.01 -5.10 14.42
CA ARG A 109 9.56 -4.08 15.40
C ARG A 109 8.25 -3.38 15.06
N LEU A 110 7.82 -3.44 13.80
CA LEU A 110 6.75 -2.57 13.34
C LEU A 110 5.35 -3.00 13.80
N THR A 111 5.10 -4.30 13.85
CA THR A 111 3.79 -4.85 14.22
C THR A 111 3.49 -4.79 15.74
N PRO A 112 4.40 -5.15 16.68
CA PRO A 112 4.03 -5.15 18.10
C PRO A 112 3.93 -3.75 18.73
N ILE A 113 4.73 -2.79 18.27
CA ILE A 113 4.74 -1.43 18.87
C ILE A 113 3.48 -0.65 18.46
N LEU A 114 3.09 -0.74 17.19
CA LEU A 114 1.86 -0.11 16.70
C LEU A 114 0.61 -0.71 17.34
N SER A 115 0.51 -2.04 17.45
CA SER A 115 -0.64 -2.68 18.11
C SER A 115 -0.73 -2.33 19.60
N TYR A 116 0.40 -2.29 20.31
CA TYR A 116 0.46 -1.92 21.72
C TYR A 116 0.08 -0.45 21.96
N LEU A 117 0.60 0.48 21.15
CA LEU A 117 0.28 1.91 21.26
C LEU A 117 -1.18 2.21 20.87
N LEU A 118 -1.72 1.50 19.89
CA LEU A 118 -3.13 1.59 19.50
C LEU A 118 -4.02 1.08 20.63
N TRP A 119 -3.72 -0.10 21.18
CA TRP A 119 -4.45 -0.70 22.31
C TRP A 119 -4.44 0.19 23.55
N HIS A 120 -3.28 0.76 23.91
CA HIS A 120 -3.16 1.66 25.05
C HIS A 120 -3.88 3.00 24.85
N LYS A 121 -3.94 3.54 23.61
CA LYS A 121 -4.73 4.74 23.33
C LYS A 121 -6.23 4.45 23.36
N ILE A 122 -6.66 3.33 22.78
CA ILE A 122 -8.06 2.88 22.79
C ILE A 122 -8.53 2.63 24.23
N SER A 123 -7.74 1.94 25.05
CA SER A 123 -8.12 1.67 26.45
C SER A 123 -8.27 2.96 27.28
N LYS A 124 -7.48 4.01 27.01
CA LYS A 124 -7.68 5.31 27.66
C LYS A 124 -8.93 6.05 27.19
N VAL A 125 -9.32 5.92 25.93
CA VAL A 125 -10.55 6.54 25.38
C VAL A 125 -11.80 5.82 25.89
N PHE A 126 -11.75 4.50 26.05
CA PHE A 126 -12.86 3.72 26.61
C PHE A 126 -12.87 3.67 28.15
N GLY A 127 -11.74 3.96 28.81
CA GLY A 127 -11.56 3.84 30.26
C GLY A 127 -12.07 5.02 31.11
N THR A 128 -12.62 6.08 30.53
CA THR A 128 -13.12 7.25 31.29
C THR A 128 -14.64 7.28 31.40
N LYS A 129 -15.31 6.18 31.79
CA LYS A 129 -16.65 6.22 32.42
C LYS A 129 -16.93 4.94 33.23
N THR A 130 -16.33 4.81 34.41
CA THR A 130 -17.01 4.18 35.56
C THR A 130 -16.62 4.95 36.82
N ALA A 131 -17.44 5.94 37.16
CA ALA A 131 -17.41 6.59 38.48
C ALA A 131 -17.83 5.57 39.57
N PRO A 132 -17.43 5.77 40.84
CA PRO A 132 -17.44 4.74 41.87
C PRO A 132 -18.88 4.46 42.31
N PHE A 133 -19.34 3.23 42.11
CA PHE A 133 -20.58 2.77 42.74
C PHE A 133 -20.29 2.51 44.22
N TYR A 134 -20.58 3.51 45.05
CA TYR A 134 -20.88 3.31 46.46
C TYR A 134 -22.03 2.31 46.57
N LEU A 135 -21.80 1.16 47.20
CA LEU A 135 -22.87 0.38 47.80
C LEU A 135 -22.66 0.34 49.32
N ARG A 136 -23.44 1.21 49.94
CA ARG A 136 -23.86 1.22 51.34
C ARG A 136 -24.58 -0.11 51.66
N GLY A 137 -24.06 -0.82 52.66
CA GLY A 137 -24.80 -1.64 53.63
C GLY A 137 -25.51 -2.91 53.14
N ARG A 138 -24.97 -4.06 53.53
CA ARG A 138 -25.52 -4.91 54.59
C ARG A 138 -24.45 -5.89 55.06
#